data_AF-A0A923ZTC5-F1
#
_entry.id   AF-A0A923ZTC5-F1
#
_cell.length_a   1.000
_cell.length_b   1.000
_cell.length_c   1.000
_cell.angle_alpha   90.00
_cell.angle_beta   90.00
_cell.angle_gamma   90.00
#
_symmetry.space_group_name_H-M   'P 1'
#
loop_
_entity.id
_entity.type
_entity.pdbx_description
1 polymer ?
#
loop_
_entity_poly.entity_id
_entity_poly.type
_entity_poly.pdbx_seq_one_letter_code
_entity_poly.pdbx_strand_id
1 'polypeptide(L)' 'MPIVYDLETDIRYVQGMNKAEARGEAIGEARGVEQTINASIKRQLLVKILTIQQIADSLDVPVERVERIKRLL' A
#
# COMPACT_ATOMS: atom_id res chain seq x y z
N MET A 1 -38.88 26.10 21.00
CA MET A 1 -38.51 24.68 21.22
C MET A 1 -37.00 24.62 21.31
N PRO A 2 -36.39 24.34 22.47
CA PRO A 2 -34.93 24.25 22.56
C PRO A 2 -34.48 22.98 21.83
N ILE A 3 -33.60 23.14 20.83
CA ILE A 3 -32.92 22.03 20.17
C ILE A 3 -31.87 21.55 21.18
N VAL A 4 -32.15 20.44 21.86
CA VAL A 4 -31.17 19.81 22.74
C VAL A 4 -30.16 19.10 21.83
N TYR A 5 -28.98 19.69 21.70
CA TYR A 5 -27.87 19.07 20.98
C TYR A 5 -27.36 17.88 21.81
N ASP A 6 -27.60 16.67 21.32
CA ASP A 6 -27.07 15.45 21.90
C ASP A 6 -25.60 15.28 21.49
N LEU A 7 -24.71 15.88 22.28
CA LEU A 7 -23.26 15.87 22.08
C LEU A 7 -22.69 14.45 21.97
N GLU A 8 -23.33 13.43 22.54
CA GLU A 8 -22.86 12.04 22.45
C GLU A 8 -22.95 11.48 21.03
N THR A 9 -23.99 11.87 20.28
CA THR A 9 -24.20 11.41 18.91
C THR A 9 -23.15 12.00 17.97
N ASP A 10 -22.77 13.27 18.16
CA ASP A 10 -21.71 13.92 17.40
C ASP A 10 -20.33 13.31 17.69
N ILE A 11 -20.02 13.00 18.95
CA ILE A 11 -18.75 12.37 19.33
C ILE A 11 -18.63 10.97 18.68
N ARG A 12 -19.70 10.17 18.69
CA ARG A 12 -19.70 8.84 18.05
C ARG A 12 -19.55 8.93 16.54
N TYR A 13 -20.17 9.93 15.91
CA TYR A 13 -20.06 10.17 14.47
C TYR A 13 -18.61 10.49 14.06
N VAL A 14 -17.96 11.40 14.78
CA VAL A 14 -16.55 11.77 14.55
C VAL A 14 -15.62 10.57 14.79
N GLN A 15 -15.85 9.78 15.84
CA GLN A 15 -15.08 8.55 16.09
C GLN A 15 -15.23 7.51 14.96
N GLY A 16 -16.44 7.41 14.37
CA GLY A 16 -16.71 6.56 13.22
C GLY A 16 -15.94 6.99 11.97
N MET A 17 -15.92 8.30 11.69
CA MET A 17 -15.17 8.86 10.56
C MET A 17 -13.66 8.64 10.69
N ASN A 18 -13.08 8.97 11.85
CA ASN A 18 -11.64 8.81 12.08
C ASN A 18 -11.20 7.34 11.94
N LYS A 19 -12.04 6.37 12.37
CA LYS A 19 -11.76 4.94 12.17
C LYS A 19 -11.85 4.50 10.71
N ALA A 20 -12.76 5.08 9.94
CA ALA A 20 -12.90 4.77 8.52
C ALA A 20 -11.74 5.36 7.72
N GLU A 21 -11.33 6.59 8.02
CA GLU A 21 -10.21 7.29 7.40
C GLU A 21 -8.88 6.58 7.68
N ALA A 22 -8.59 6.24 8.93
CA ALA A 22 -7.38 5.49 9.30
C ALA A 22 -7.29 4.12 8.60
N ARG A 23 -8.43 3.45 8.36
CA ARG A 23 -8.45 2.19 7.60
C ARG A 23 -8.27 2.41 6.10
N GLY A 24 -8.88 3.45 5.55
CA GLY A 24 -8.74 3.80 4.13
C GLY A 24 -7.30 4.19 3.79
N GLU A 25 -6.66 4.97 4.66
CA GLU A 25 -5.28 5.42 4.51
C GLU A 25 -4.28 4.26 4.58
N ALA A 26 -4.41 3.38 5.59
CA ALA A 26 -3.55 2.20 5.72
C ALA A 26 -3.65 1.24 4.52
N ILE A 27 -4.85 1.07 3.95
CA ILE A 27 -5.05 0.23 2.75
C ILE A 27 -4.50 0.93 1.50
N GLY A 28 -4.68 2.24 1.39
CA GLY A 28 -4.16 3.05 0.28
C GLY A 28 -2.63 3.05 0.25
N GLU A 29 -2.00 3.26 1.41
CA GLU A 29 -0.55 3.29 1.56
C GLU A 29 0.08 1.93 1.24
N ALA A 30 -0.44 0.84 1.82
CA ALA A 30 0.05 -0.52 1.54
C ALA A 30 -0.03 -0.87 0.05
N ARG A 31 -1.14 -0.52 -0.62
CA ARG A 31 -1.30 -0.74 -2.07
C ARG A 31 -0.37 0.13 -2.90
N GLY A 32 -0.14 1.37 -2.49
CA GLY A 32 0.80 2.28 -3.15
C GLY A 32 2.23 1.74 -3.11
N VAL A 33 2.67 1.27 -1.94
CA VAL A 33 4.01 0.68 -1.74
C VAL A 33 4.18 -0.61 -2.55
N GLU A 34 3.19 -1.49 -2.57
CA GLU A 34 3.30 -2.72 -3.37
C GLU A 34 3.36 -2.45 -4.88
N GLN A 35 2.61 -1.46 -5.36
CA GLN A 35 2.63 -1.09 -6.79
C GLN A 35 3.96 -0.48 -7.20
N THR A 36 4.56 0.39 -6.36
CA THR A 36 5.86 1.01 -6.65
C THR A 36 6.98 -0.02 -6.66
N ILE A 37 6.99 -0.97 -5.71
CA ILE A 37 7.97 -2.08 -5.68
C ILE A 37 7.83 -2.94 -6.94
N ASN A 38 6.61 -3.34 -7.30
CA ASN A 38 6.40 -4.16 -8.50
C ASN A 38 6.80 -3.43 -9.79
N ALA A 39 6.55 -2.12 -9.89
CA ALA A 39 6.97 -1.29 -11.02
C ALA A 39 8.50 -1.18 -11.10
N SER A 40 9.18 -1.01 -9.97
CA SER A 40 10.64 -0.99 -9.88
C SER A 40 11.26 -2.32 -10.33
N ILE A 41 10.71 -3.44 -9.86
CA ILE A 41 11.13 -4.78 -10.30
C ILE A 41 10.99 -4.93 -11.82
N LYS A 42 9.84 -4.53 -12.39
CA LYS A 42 9.61 -4.58 -13.85
C LYS A 42 10.62 -3.74 -14.62
N ARG A 43 10.91 -2.51 -14.17
CA ARG A 43 11.91 -1.65 -14.82
C ARG A 43 13.30 -2.26 -14.79
N GLN A 44 13.73 -2.79 -13.64
CA GLN A 44 15.06 -3.42 -13.52
C GLN A 44 15.16 -4.70 -14.39
N LEU A 45 14.09 -5.50 -14.46
CA LEU A 45 14.02 -6.68 -15.36
C LEU A 45 14.07 -6.30 -16.85
N LEU A 46 13.42 -5.19 -17.24
CA LEU A 46 13.46 -4.69 -18.63
C LEU A 46 14.84 -4.18 -19.03
N VAL A 47 15.54 -3.54 -18.10
CA VAL A 47 16.89 -3.00 -18.32
C VAL A 47 17.92 -4.13 -18.49
N LYS A 48 17.65 -5.35 -17.98
CA LYS A 48 18.49 -6.56 -18.12
C LYS A 48 19.96 -6.41 -17.66
N ILE A 49 20.26 -5.39 -16.86
CA ILE A 49 21.61 -5.16 -16.30
C ILE A 49 21.81 -5.97 -15.03
N LEU A 50 20.76 -6.13 -14.22
CA LEU A 50 20.83 -6.78 -12.90
C LEU A 50 20.30 -8.22 -12.95
N THR A 51 20.94 -9.10 -12.20
CA THR A 51 20.44 -10.46 -11.95
C THR A 51 19.24 -10.45 -11.02
N ILE A 52 18.43 -11.52 -11.04
CA ILE A 52 17.23 -11.63 -10.18
C ILE A 52 17.58 -11.46 -8.70
N GLN A 53 18.72 -12.03 -8.26
CA GLN A 53 19.24 -11.86 -6.90
C GLN A 53 19.60 -10.41 -6.58
N GLN A 54 20.32 -9.72 -7.47
CA GLN A 54 20.66 -8.31 -7.24
C GLN A 54 19.43 -7.39 -7.21
N ILE A 55 18.40 -7.69 -8.01
CA ILE A 55 17.12 -6.96 -7.97
C ILE A 55 16.44 -7.18 -6.62
N ALA A 56 16.40 -8.43 -6.16
CA ALA A 56 15.85 -8.82 -4.86
C ALA A 56 16.58 -8.11 -3.70
N ASP A 57 17.91 -8.15 -3.69
CA ASP A 57 18.75 -7.49 -2.68
C ASP A 57 18.59 -5.96 -2.71
N SER A 58 18.50 -5.36 -3.91
CA SER A 58 18.39 -3.90 -4.04
C SER A 58 17.05 -3.32 -3.56
N LEU A 59 16.00 -4.13 -3.59
CA LEU A 59 14.63 -3.74 -3.22
C LEU A 59 14.19 -4.35 -1.89
N ASP A 60 15.08 -5.09 -1.22
CA ASP A 60 14.80 -5.86 0.01
C ASP A 60 13.53 -6.72 -0.12
N VAL A 61 13.42 -7.42 -1.24
CA VAL A 61 12.29 -8.30 -1.57
C VAL A 61 12.75 -9.73 -1.78
N PRO A 62 11.91 -10.74 -1.47
CA PRO A 62 12.27 -12.12 -1.74
C PRO A 62 12.42 -12.38 -3.24
N VAL A 63 13.42 -13.19 -3.60
CA VAL A 63 13.73 -13.59 -4.98
C VAL A 63 12.50 -14.16 -5.70
N GLU A 64 11.67 -14.93 -4.98
CA GLU A 64 10.41 -15.51 -5.45
C GLU A 64 9.41 -14.46 -5.96
N ARG A 65 9.41 -13.26 -5.38
CA ARG A 65 8.55 -12.15 -5.81
C ARG A 65 9.05 -11.59 -7.14
N VAL A 66 10.36 -11.45 -7.31
CA VAL A 66 10.99 -11.04 -8.57
C VAL A 66 10.74 -12.06 -9.67
N GLU A 67 10.87 -13.35 -9.38
CA GLU A 67 10.59 -14.43 -10.34
C GLU A 67 9.13 -14.48 -10.77
N ARG A 68 8.19 -14.30 -9.84
CA ARG A 68 6.76 -14.22 -10.17
C ARG A 68 6.47 -13.08 -11.15
N ILE A 69 7.06 -11.91 -10.91
CA ILE A 69 6.89 -10.75 -11.80
C ILE A 69 7.53 -11.01 -13.16
N LYS A 70 8.69 -11.66 -13.21
CA LYS A 70 9.35 -12.05 -14.46
C LYS A 70 8.49 -13.01 -15.30
N ARG A 71 7.71 -13.91 -14.69
CA ARG A 71 6.78 -14.81 -15.40
C ARG A 71 5.52 -14.10 -15.92
N LEU A 72 5.18 -12.94 -15.36
CA LEU A 72 4.01 -12.14 -15.74
C LEU A 72 4.33 -11.06 -16.80
N LEU A 73 5.60 -10.91 -17.15
CA LEU A 73 6.12 -10.06 -18.23
C LEU A 73 6.20 -10.87 -19.53
#